data_AF-F9D085-F1
#
_entry.id   AF-F9D085-F1
#
_cell.length_a   1.000
_cell.length_b   1.000
_cell.length_c   1.000
_cell.angle_alpha   90.00
_cell.angle_beta   90.00
_cell.angle_gamma   90.00
#
_symmetry.space_group_name_H-M   'P 1'
#
loop_
_entity.id
_entity.type
_entity.pdbx_description
1 polymer ?
#
loop_
_entity_poly.entity_id
_entity_poly.type
_entity_poly.pdbx_seq_one_letter_code
_entity_poly.pdbx_strand_id
1 'polypeptide(L)'
;MKTSPSSTHPAQPQASLAADVTDFFRNFALHVLMAAHVDPNNPRAFKQAMLDHYEEIYPRFSLTQVFRDNNGRARHEEMVSEYRRCFSLLLAGRLP
;
A
#
# COMPACT_ATOMS: atom_id res chain seq x y z
N MET A 1 -38.38 -10.15 33.06
CA MET A 1 -37.31 -9.28 32.53
C MET A 1 -36.68 -10.02 31.35
N LYS A 2 -36.85 -9.53 30.12
CA LYS A 2 -36.27 -10.13 28.90
C LYS A 2 -34.89 -9.49 28.69
N THR A 3 -33.81 -10.25 28.81
CA THR A 3 -32.47 -9.80 28.44
C THR A 3 -32.29 -9.99 26.93
N SER A 4 -32.06 -8.87 26.23
CA SER A 4 -31.67 -8.86 24.83
C SER A 4 -30.26 -9.44 24.67
N PRO A 5 -29.97 -10.24 23.63
CA PRO A 5 -28.60 -10.60 23.31
C PRO A 5 -27.90 -9.40 22.65
N SER A 6 -26.76 -9.00 23.20
CA SER A 6 -25.84 -8.03 22.60
C SER A 6 -25.38 -8.54 21.23
N SER A 7 -25.67 -7.75 20.19
CA SER A 7 -25.13 -7.95 18.86
C SER A 7 -23.61 -7.86 18.89
N THR A 8 -22.95 -9.01 18.75
CA THR A 8 -21.54 -9.10 18.40
C THR A 8 -21.36 -8.44 17.04
N HIS A 9 -20.81 -7.22 17.01
CA HIS A 9 -20.25 -6.65 15.79
C HIS A 9 -19.20 -7.63 15.26
N PRO A 10 -19.26 -8.06 13.98
CA PRO A 10 -18.16 -8.83 13.42
C PRO A 10 -16.92 -7.93 13.46
N ALA A 11 -15.85 -8.43 14.09
CA ALA A 11 -14.53 -7.84 13.94
C ALA A 11 -14.25 -7.73 12.44
N GLN A 12 -14.08 -6.51 11.94
CA GLN A 12 -13.63 -6.29 10.58
C GLN A 12 -12.38 -7.17 10.36
N PRO A 13 -12.23 -7.84 9.20
CA PRO A 13 -11.01 -8.58 8.93
C PRO A 13 -9.86 -7.58 9.03
N GLN A 14 -8.98 -7.74 10.04
CA GLN A 14 -7.75 -6.98 10.10
C GLN A 14 -7.04 -7.22 8.77
N ALA A 15 -6.91 -6.17 7.96
CA ALA A 15 -6.13 -6.24 6.74
C ALA A 15 -4.74 -6.80 7.12
N SER A 16 -4.30 -7.82 6.40
CA SER A 16 -2.98 -8.38 6.65
C SER A 16 -1.92 -7.30 6.34
N LEU A 17 -0.77 -7.35 6.99
CA LEU A 17 0.39 -6.49 6.69
C LEU A 17 0.64 -6.36 5.18
N ALA A 18 0.49 -7.46 4.43
CA ALA A 18 0.67 -7.44 2.98
C ALA A 18 -0.39 -6.58 2.27
N ALA A 19 -1.64 -6.65 2.71
CA ALA A 19 -2.71 -5.80 2.19
C ALA A 19 -2.46 -4.32 2.51
N ASP A 20 -2.06 -3.98 3.74
CA ASP A 20 -1.77 -2.58 4.11
C ASP A 20 -0.63 -1.97 3.29
N VAL A 21 0.44 -2.74 3.06
CA VAL A 21 1.55 -2.30 2.20
C VAL A 21 1.08 -2.18 0.75
N THR A 22 0.36 -3.18 0.23
CA THR A 22 -0.17 -3.16 -1.15
C THR A 22 -1.09 -1.95 -1.38
N ASP A 23 -1.98 -1.67 -0.43
CA ASP A 23 -2.93 -0.57 -0.50
C ASP A 23 -2.22 0.79 -0.49
N PHE A 24 -1.17 0.94 0.31
CA PHE A 24 -0.32 2.14 0.27
C PHE A 24 0.24 2.37 -1.14
N PHE A 25 0.89 1.37 -1.74
CA PHE A 25 1.50 1.52 -3.06
C PHE A 25 0.46 1.72 -4.18
N ARG A 26 -0.67 1.01 -4.11
CA ARG A 26 -1.78 1.17 -5.05
C ARG A 26 -2.33 2.60 -5.00
N ASN A 27 -2.60 3.11 -3.81
CA ASN A 27 -3.13 4.47 -3.64
C ASN A 27 -2.13 5.53 -4.08
N PHE A 28 -0.85 5.35 -3.76
CA PHE A 28 0.22 6.24 -4.23
C PHE A 28 0.26 6.28 -5.76
N ALA A 29 0.30 5.12 -6.42
CA ALA A 29 0.36 5.02 -7.87
C ALA A 29 -0.85 5.68 -8.54
N LEU A 30 -2.07 5.36 -8.09
CA LEU A 30 -3.29 5.96 -8.64
C LEU A 30 -3.31 7.48 -8.51
N HIS A 31 -2.83 8.03 -7.40
CA HIS A 31 -2.74 9.48 -7.21
C HIS A 31 -1.77 10.13 -8.23
N VAL A 32 -0.59 9.55 -8.41
CA VAL A 32 0.40 10.05 -9.37
C VAL A 32 -0.13 9.97 -10.80
N LEU A 33 -0.69 8.82 -11.20
CA LEU A 33 -1.22 8.63 -12.55
C LEU A 33 -2.36 9.60 -12.86
N MET A 34 -3.25 9.82 -11.88
CA MET A 34 -4.35 10.78 -12.01
C MET A 34 -3.81 12.21 -12.19
N ALA A 35 -2.84 12.63 -11.37
CA ALA A 35 -2.24 13.96 -11.45
C ALA A 35 -1.47 14.18 -12.77
N ALA A 36 -0.85 13.13 -13.30
CA ALA A 36 -0.09 13.15 -14.56
C ALA A 36 -0.94 12.85 -15.80
N HIS A 37 -2.26 12.62 -15.65
CA HIS A 37 -3.16 12.19 -16.73
C HIS A 37 -2.67 10.94 -17.51
N VAL A 38 -2.04 9.99 -16.81
CA VAL A 38 -1.51 8.76 -17.40
C VAL A 38 -2.55 7.64 -17.34
N ASP A 39 -2.76 6.96 -18.47
CA ASP A 39 -3.54 5.71 -18.52
C ASP A 39 -2.80 4.59 -17.76
N PRO A 40 -3.41 4.00 -16.71
CA PRO A 40 -2.82 2.88 -15.97
C PRO A 40 -2.52 1.65 -16.85
N ASN A 41 -3.15 1.52 -18.02
CA ASN A 41 -2.92 0.42 -18.97
C ASN A 41 -1.78 0.69 -19.96
N ASN A 42 -1.08 1.82 -19.85
CA ASN A 42 0.12 2.12 -20.62
C ASN A 42 1.37 1.92 -19.73
N PRO A 43 2.04 0.75 -19.76
CA PRO A 43 3.12 0.43 -18.84
C PRO A 43 4.32 1.36 -18.97
N ARG A 44 4.57 1.89 -20.18
CA ARG A 44 5.69 2.81 -20.43
C ARG A 44 5.44 4.15 -19.78
N ALA A 45 4.26 4.74 -20.00
CA ALA A 45 3.88 6.01 -19.39
C ALA A 45 3.73 5.88 -17.87
N PHE A 46 3.16 4.78 -17.39
CA PHE A 46 3.09 4.45 -15.96
C PHE A 46 4.49 4.46 -15.35
N LYS A 47 5.41 3.67 -15.92
CA LYS A 47 6.77 3.56 -15.41
C LYS A 47 7.46 4.92 -15.36
N GLN A 48 7.31 5.74 -16.40
CA GLN A 48 7.90 7.08 -16.41
C GLN A 48 7.35 7.93 -15.27
N ALA A 49 6.02 7.98 -15.09
CA ALA A 49 5.41 8.72 -13.99
C ALA A 49 5.89 8.20 -12.61
N MET A 50 6.10 6.90 -12.44
CA MET A 50 6.65 6.37 -11.19
C MET A 50 8.11 6.79 -10.98
N LEU A 51 8.93 6.82 -12.03
CA LEU A 51 10.32 7.28 -11.97
C LEU A 51 10.44 8.78 -11.68
N ASP A 52 9.41 9.57 -11.96
CA ASP A 52 9.40 11.00 -11.64
C ASP A 52 9.05 11.26 -10.16
N HIS A 53 8.44 10.28 -9.47
CA HIS A 53 7.92 10.43 -8.09
C HIS A 53 8.44 9.39 -7.08
N TYR A 54 9.33 8.46 -7.47
CA TYR A 54 9.74 7.32 -6.62
C TYR A 54 10.39 7.74 -5.30
N GLU A 55 11.07 8.90 -5.26
CA GLU A 55 11.72 9.43 -4.05
C GLU A 55 10.73 9.79 -2.95
N GLU A 56 9.46 10.03 -3.32
CA GLU A 56 8.39 10.36 -2.37
C GLU A 56 7.82 9.13 -1.66
N ILE A 57 8.06 7.92 -2.21
CA ILE A 57 7.45 6.68 -1.72
C ILE A 57 7.91 6.39 -0.29
N TYR A 58 9.22 6.39 -0.02
CA TYR A 58 9.74 6.04 1.30
C TYR A 58 9.33 7.05 2.39
N PRO A 59 9.50 8.39 2.21
CA PRO A 59 9.04 9.37 3.18
C PRO A 59 7.56 9.19 3.52
N ARG A 60 6.69 9.02 2.52
CA ARG A 60 5.25 8.80 2.76
C ARG A 60 4.97 7.46 3.42
N PHE A 61 5.64 6.38 3.02
CA PHE A 61 5.45 5.05 3.60
C PHE A 61 5.85 5.00 5.07
N SER A 62 6.94 5.67 5.44
CA SER A 62 7.44 5.73 6.84
C SER A 62 6.44 6.35 7.82
N LEU A 63 5.47 7.12 7.31
CA LEU A 63 4.41 7.72 8.12
C LEU A 63 3.21 6.80 8.32
N THR A 64 3.12 5.67 7.63
CA THR A 64 1.97 4.74 7.72
C THR A 64 1.95 3.99 9.05
N GLN A 65 0.76 3.54 9.46
CA GLN A 65 0.61 2.74 10.67
C GLN A 65 1.32 1.38 10.54
N VAL A 66 1.22 0.74 9.35
CA VAL A 66 1.92 -0.52 9.06
C VAL A 66 3.43 -0.39 9.19
N PHE A 67 4.03 0.74 8.81
CA PHE A 67 5.45 0.97 9.03
C PHE A 67 5.78 1.08 10.52
N ARG A 68 5.05 1.92 11.27
CA ARG A 68 5.30 2.14 12.70
C ARG A 68 5.17 0.87 13.53
N ASP A 69 4.23 0.00 13.17
CA ASP A 69 3.93 -1.23 13.90
C ASP A 69 4.89 -2.39 13.60
N ASN A 70 5.65 -2.32 12.50
CA ASN A 70 6.48 -3.43 12.03
C ASN A 70 7.97 -3.07 11.86
N ASN A 71 8.33 -1.79 11.71
CA ASN A 71 9.71 -1.38 11.53
C ASN A 71 10.58 -1.69 12.77
N GLY A 72 11.67 -2.45 12.58
CA GLY A 72 12.54 -2.90 13.67
C GLY A 72 11.91 -3.91 14.63
N ARG A 73 10.80 -4.55 14.25
CA ARG A 73 10.06 -5.53 15.07
C ARG A 73 9.98 -6.89 14.38
N ALA A 74 9.26 -7.84 15.00
CA ALA A 74 9.17 -9.24 14.57
C ALA A 74 8.79 -9.44 13.09
N ARG A 75 7.95 -8.55 12.54
CA ARG A 75 7.47 -8.62 11.16
C ARG A 75 8.14 -7.62 10.21
N HIS A 76 9.30 -7.09 10.60
CA HIS A 76 10.05 -6.13 9.79
C HIS A 76 10.39 -6.69 8.40
N GLU A 77 10.92 -7.92 8.35
CA GLU A 77 11.32 -8.56 7.09
C GLU A 77 10.13 -8.84 6.17
N GLU A 78 8.97 -9.21 6.73
CA GLU A 78 7.73 -9.36 5.96
C GLU A 78 7.33 -8.02 5.32
N MET A 79 7.35 -6.93 6.08
CA MET A 79 7.03 -5.58 5.60
C MET A 79 8.01 -5.13 4.52
N VAL A 80 9.32 -5.34 4.72
CA VAL A 80 10.36 -4.97 3.74
C VAL A 80 10.23 -5.80 2.46
N SER A 81 9.95 -7.10 2.58
CA SER A 81 9.72 -7.98 1.43
C SER A 81 8.55 -7.49 0.59
N GLU A 82 7.41 -7.20 1.24
CA GLU A 82 6.23 -6.72 0.54
C GLU A 82 6.43 -5.32 -0.07
N TYR A 83 7.12 -4.44 0.65
CA TYR A 83 7.52 -3.13 0.13
C TYR A 83 8.34 -3.27 -1.16
N ARG A 84 9.34 -4.16 -1.16
CA ARG A 84 10.18 -4.42 -2.35
C ARG A 84 9.38 -5.02 -3.50
N ARG A 85 8.46 -5.94 -3.22
CA ARG A 85 7.54 -6.52 -4.21
C ARG A 85 6.72 -5.42 -4.89
N CYS A 86 6.05 -4.58 -4.11
CA CYS A 86 5.21 -3.51 -4.63
C CYS A 86 6.01 -2.46 -5.40
N PHE A 87 7.16 -2.05 -4.87
CA PHE A 87 8.06 -1.10 -5.53
C PHE A 87 8.53 -1.62 -6.90
N SER A 88 8.88 -2.90 -6.99
CA SER A 88 9.30 -3.52 -8.26
C SER A 88 8.17 -3.55 -9.30
N LEU A 89 6.91 -3.73 -8.88
CA LEU A 89 5.75 -3.66 -9.78
C LEU A 89 5.56 -2.25 -10.35
N LEU A 90 5.72 -1.21 -9.52
CA LEU A 90 5.67 0.17 -10.00
C LEU A 90 6.75 0.45 -11.05
N LEU A 91 7.98 -0.01 -10.82
CA LEU A 91 9.09 0.14 -11.78
C LEU A 91 8.92 -0.71 -13.06
N ALA A 92 8.02 -1.71 -13.03
CA ALA A 92 7.60 -2.48 -14.19
C ALA A 92 6.39 -1.87 -14.91
N GLY A 93 5.85 -0.73 -14.43
CA GLY A 93 4.67 -0.09 -15.01
C GLY A 93 3.37 -0.81 -14.68
N ARG A 94 3.26 -1.41 -13.49
CA ARG A 94 2.10 -2.23 -13.07
C ARG A 94 1.58 -1.80 -11.71
N LEU A 95 0.27 -1.91 -11.54
CA LEU A 95 -0.35 -1.75 -10.22
C LEU A 95 0.00 -2.95 -9.31
N PRO A 96 0.31 -2.71 -8.03
CA PRO A 96 0.55 -3.74 -7.03
C PRO A 96 -0.63 -4.67 -6.76
#